data_AF-A0A3P6TNQ9-F1
#
_entry.id   AF-A0A3P6TNQ9-F1
#
_cell.length_a   1.000
_cell.length_b   1.000
_cell.length_c   1.000
_cell.angle_alpha   90.00
_cell.angle_beta   90.00
_cell.angle_gamma   90.00
#
_symmetry.space_group_name_H-M   'P 1'
#
loop_
_entity.id
_entity.type
_entity.pdbx_description
1 polymer ?
#
loop_
_entity_poly.entity_id
_entity_poly.type
_entity_poly.pdbx_seq_one_letter_code
_entity_poly.pdbx_strand_id
1 'polypeptide(L)'
;MNRDLFNNFNIDPATFVNYILRLESAYQITNPYHNHVHAADVLQAVHVLLQAETLEGVFSDLEILSALFASAIHDANHPGLTNQYLINTGKSSHSYFKFPHPTHLLEQEPITLGYTLLVPSAATKRLFSNLKRSEFRDKSKSSSSVHRNKFVDLLTFRTVGPAVRCRYEY
;
A
#
# COMPACT_ATOMS: atom_id res chain seq x y z
N MET A 1 2.76 22.17 5.94
CA MET A 1 2.97 22.37 4.48
C MET A 1 1.78 21.74 3.75
N ASN A 2 0.98 22.51 3.00
CA ASN A 2 -0.11 21.94 2.19
C ASN A 2 0.43 21.64 0.79
N ARG A 3 0.49 20.35 0.41
CA ARG A 3 1.12 19.87 -0.83
C ARG A 3 0.14 19.63 -1.98
N ASP A 4 -1.15 19.89 -1.76
CA ASP A 4 -2.20 19.78 -2.78
C ASP A 4 -2.14 18.50 -3.65
N LEU A 5 -1.90 17.36 -2.99
CA LEU A 5 -1.61 16.08 -3.66
C LEU A 5 -2.73 15.62 -4.60
N PHE A 6 -3.98 16.00 -4.30
CA PHE A 6 -5.12 15.69 -5.16
C PHE A 6 -5.01 16.36 -6.52
N ASN A 7 -4.65 17.63 -6.56
CA ASN A 7 -4.47 18.37 -7.81
C ASN A 7 -3.18 17.94 -8.51
N ASN A 8 -2.06 17.81 -7.76
CA ASN A 8 -0.77 17.44 -8.33
C ASN A 8 -0.78 16.08 -9.05
N PHE A 9 -1.61 15.14 -8.57
CA PHE A 9 -1.73 13.81 -9.16
C PHE A 9 -3.07 13.53 -9.83
N ASN A 10 -3.91 14.56 -9.99
CA ASN A 10 -5.23 14.49 -10.61
C ASN A 10 -6.08 13.34 -10.03
N ILE A 11 -6.10 13.24 -8.71
CA ILE A 11 -6.86 12.25 -7.95
C ILE A 11 -8.29 12.76 -7.81
N ASP A 12 -9.24 12.03 -8.38
CA ASP A 12 -10.66 12.32 -8.22
C ASP A 12 -11.10 12.04 -6.77
N PRO A 13 -11.65 13.03 -6.03
CA PRO A 13 -12.02 12.86 -4.63
C PRO A 13 -13.04 11.74 -4.40
N ALA A 14 -14.01 11.56 -5.29
CA ALA A 14 -15.00 10.49 -5.18
C ALA A 14 -14.35 9.10 -5.33
N THR A 15 -13.42 8.97 -6.27
CA THR A 15 -12.61 7.75 -6.46
C THR A 15 -11.74 7.47 -5.24
N PHE A 16 -11.13 8.49 -4.62
CA PHE A 16 -10.36 8.34 -3.39
C PHE A 16 -11.22 7.87 -2.22
N VAL A 17 -12.36 8.51 -1.98
CA VAL A 17 -13.29 8.10 -0.90
C VAL A 17 -13.74 6.66 -1.09
N ASN A 18 -14.13 6.27 -2.31
CA ASN A 18 -14.51 4.89 -2.62
C ASN A 18 -13.37 3.90 -2.35
N TYR A 19 -12.13 4.27 -2.65
CA TYR A 19 -10.97 3.44 -2.34
C TYR A 19 -10.76 3.27 -0.83
N ILE A 20 -10.78 4.37 -0.08
CA ILE A 20 -10.57 4.35 1.38
C ILE A 20 -11.67 3.55 2.09
N LEU A 21 -12.93 3.67 1.67
CA LEU A 21 -14.03 2.88 2.25
C LEU A 21 -13.84 1.36 2.02
N ARG A 22 -13.39 0.97 0.83
CA ARG A 22 -13.07 -0.43 0.53
C ARG A 22 -11.86 -0.91 1.34
N LEU A 23 -10.84 -0.08 1.47
CA LEU A 23 -9.66 -0.40 2.27
C LEU A 23 -10.02 -0.57 3.76
N GLU A 24 -10.79 0.36 4.31
CA GLU A 24 -11.28 0.30 5.70
C GLU A 24 -12.08 -0.99 5.95
N SER A 25 -12.96 -1.37 5.02
CA SER A 25 -13.72 -2.63 5.10
C SER A 25 -12.86 -3.90 5.09
N ALA A 26 -11.61 -3.80 4.63
CA ALA A 26 -10.67 -4.90 4.62
C ALA A 26 -9.88 -5.03 5.94
N TYR A 27 -10.01 -4.09 6.87
CA TYR A 27 -9.52 -4.23 8.23
C TYR A 27 -10.56 -4.91 9.12
N GLN A 28 -10.14 -5.95 9.85
CA GLN A 28 -11.05 -6.74 10.68
C GLN A 28 -11.38 -5.98 11.97
N ILE A 29 -12.64 -5.59 12.16
CA ILE A 29 -13.09 -4.85 13.36
C ILE A 29 -12.92 -5.65 14.66
N THR A 30 -12.87 -6.99 14.56
CA THR A 30 -12.65 -7.90 15.70
C THR A 30 -11.19 -7.99 16.11
N ASN A 31 -10.25 -7.48 15.29
CA ASN A 31 -8.84 -7.43 15.64
C ASN A 31 -8.60 -6.28 16.64
N PRO A 32 -8.12 -6.56 17.86
CA PRO A 32 -8.01 -5.55 18.91
C PRO A 32 -6.92 -4.48 18.62
N TYR A 33 -5.97 -4.78 17.73
CA TYR A 33 -4.85 -3.87 17.44
C TYR A 33 -4.71 -3.57 15.94
N HIS A 34 -4.46 -4.56 15.08
CA HIS A 34 -4.24 -4.34 13.64
C HIS A 34 -5.58 -4.15 12.90
N ASN A 35 -6.29 -3.08 13.23
CA ASN A 35 -7.56 -2.66 12.66
C ASN A 35 -7.41 -1.28 11.97
N HIS A 36 -8.52 -0.74 11.46
CA HIS A 36 -8.52 0.53 10.73
C HIS A 36 -8.07 1.72 11.60
N VAL A 37 -8.25 1.67 12.92
CA VAL A 37 -7.79 2.72 13.83
C VAL A 37 -6.27 2.77 13.89
N HIS A 38 -5.61 1.61 14.01
CA HIS A 38 -4.14 1.51 13.94
C HIS A 38 -3.61 2.00 12.60
N ALA A 39 -4.26 1.64 11.49
CA ALA A 39 -3.89 2.13 10.17
C ALA A 39 -3.99 3.66 10.06
N ALA A 40 -5.06 4.25 10.61
CA ALA A 40 -5.26 5.70 10.64
C ALA A 40 -4.22 6.41 11.52
N ASP A 41 -3.87 5.84 12.67
CA ASP A 41 -2.84 6.36 13.58
C ASP A 41 -1.46 6.36 12.91
N VAL A 42 -1.05 5.24 12.30
CA VAL A 42 0.22 5.14 11.56
C VAL A 42 0.24 6.12 10.37
N LEU A 43 -0.85 6.23 9.61
CA LEU A 43 -0.97 7.19 8.51
C LEU A 43 -0.76 8.64 9.00
N GLN A 44 -1.40 8.99 10.11
CA GLN A 44 -1.31 10.33 10.70
C GLN A 44 0.10 10.61 11.23
N ALA A 45 0.72 9.64 11.93
CA ALA A 45 2.08 9.76 12.43
C ALA A 45 3.09 9.95 11.30
N VAL A 46 2.96 9.19 10.20
CA VAL A 46 3.79 9.36 8.99
C VAL A 46 3.56 10.73 8.35
N HIS A 47 2.30 11.19 8.28
CA HIS A 47 1.99 12.52 7.77
C HIS A 47 2.68 13.63 8.57
N VAL A 48 2.63 13.57 9.91
CA VAL A 48 3.29 14.54 10.80
C VAL A 48 4.81 14.46 10.66
N LEU A 49 5.37 13.24 10.63
CA LEU A 49 6.82 13.05 10.46
C LEU A 49 7.32 13.69 9.17
N LEU A 50 6.61 13.51 8.05
CA LEU A 50 6.95 14.09 6.75
C LEU A 50 6.77 15.61 6.67
N GLN A 51 6.15 16.23 7.69
CA GLN A 51 6.04 17.69 7.82
C GLN A 51 7.15 18.32 8.68
N ALA A 52 8.07 17.52 9.23
CA ALA A 52 9.19 18.05 10.00
C ALA A 52 10.04 19.01 9.15
N GLU A 53 10.43 20.16 9.73
CA GLU A 53 11.24 21.18 9.06
C GLU A 53 12.56 20.60 8.52
N THR A 54 13.15 19.65 9.24
CA THR A 54 14.38 18.96 8.83
C THR A 54 14.22 18.10 7.57
N LEU A 55 12.99 17.80 7.17
CA LEU A 55 12.65 17.00 5.99
C LEU A 55 12.05 17.86 4.85
N GLU A 56 12.03 19.18 5.01
CA GLU A 56 11.53 20.08 3.98
C GLU A 56 12.37 19.96 2.69
N GLY A 57 11.69 19.79 1.56
CA GLY A 57 12.34 19.61 0.25
C GLY A 57 13.10 18.29 0.04
N VAL A 58 13.17 17.42 1.05
CA VAL A 58 13.89 16.13 0.96
C VAL A 58 13.13 15.13 0.09
N PHE A 59 11.82 15.06 0.26
CA PHE A 59 10.96 14.12 -0.47
C PHE A 59 10.13 14.83 -1.54
N SER A 60 10.04 14.20 -2.70
CA SER A 60 9.10 14.57 -3.75
C SER A 60 7.65 14.30 -3.33
N ASP A 61 6.70 14.96 -3.99
CA ASP A 61 5.27 14.72 -3.72
C ASP A 61 4.86 13.26 -3.99
N LEU A 62 5.56 12.58 -4.93
CA LEU A 62 5.29 11.18 -5.25
C LEU A 62 5.76 10.26 -4.13
N GLU A 63 6.94 10.50 -3.55
CA GLU A 63 7.44 9.73 -2.41
C GLU A 63 6.55 9.92 -1.18
N ILE A 64 6.06 11.15 -0.95
CA ILE A 64 5.12 11.45 0.13
C ILE A 64 3.79 10.74 -0.08
N LEU A 65 3.20 10.85 -1.27
CA LEU A 65 1.98 10.12 -1.62
C LEU A 65 2.19 8.60 -1.46
N SER A 66 3.36 8.09 -1.84
CA SER A 66 3.72 6.67 -1.69
C SER A 66 3.79 6.25 -0.22
N ALA A 67 4.40 7.05 0.65
CA ALA A 67 4.51 6.77 2.07
C ALA A 67 3.15 6.82 2.78
N LEU A 68 2.31 7.79 2.43
CA LEU A 68 0.94 7.89 2.94
C LEU A 68 0.08 6.70 2.46
N PHE A 69 0.19 6.35 1.19
CA PHE A 69 -0.51 5.18 0.66
C PHE A 69 -0.04 3.88 1.34
N ALA A 70 1.27 3.71 1.48
CA ALA A 70 1.87 2.54 2.12
C ALA A 70 1.42 2.39 3.58
N SER A 71 1.43 3.47 4.36
CA SER A 71 0.97 3.47 5.75
C SER A 71 -0.51 3.13 5.87
N ALA A 72 -1.36 3.63 4.98
CA ALA A 72 -2.79 3.30 4.99
C ALA A 72 -3.06 1.80 4.72
N ILE A 73 -2.30 1.18 3.82
CA ILE A 73 -2.52 -0.23 3.45
C ILE A 73 -1.75 -1.23 4.30
N HIS A 74 -0.78 -0.83 5.13
CA HIS A 74 0.29 -1.72 5.60
C HIS A 74 -0.13 -2.96 6.38
N ASP A 75 -1.30 -2.95 7.01
CA ASP A 75 -1.85 -4.04 7.83
C ASP A 75 -3.24 -4.50 7.34
N ALA A 76 -3.64 -4.13 6.12
CA ALA A 76 -4.92 -4.52 5.57
C ALA A 76 -5.05 -6.06 5.51
N ASN A 77 -6.22 -6.60 5.88
CA ASN A 77 -6.51 -8.04 6.03
C ASN A 77 -5.70 -8.76 7.14
N HIS A 78 -5.06 -8.03 8.08
CA HIS A 78 -4.28 -8.66 9.14
C HIS A 78 -5.17 -9.52 10.09
N PRO A 79 -4.85 -10.82 10.29
CA PRO A 79 -5.69 -11.76 11.05
C PRO A 79 -5.54 -11.65 12.58
N GLY A 80 -4.70 -10.74 13.06
CA GLY A 80 -4.39 -10.58 14.50
C GLY A 80 -3.47 -11.67 15.06
N LEU A 81 -2.76 -12.37 14.18
CA LEU A 81 -1.82 -13.45 14.50
C LEU A 81 -0.44 -13.10 13.96
N THR A 82 0.61 -13.64 14.56
CA THR A 82 1.98 -13.45 14.07
C THR A 82 2.31 -14.42 12.93
N ASN A 83 3.28 -14.05 12.08
CA ASN A 83 3.82 -14.94 11.05
C ASN A 83 4.22 -16.31 11.65
N GLN A 84 4.89 -16.31 12.80
CA GLN A 84 5.32 -17.53 13.47
C GLN A 84 4.14 -18.40 13.92
N TYR A 85 3.06 -17.79 14.42
CA TYR A 85 1.85 -18.54 14.81
C TYR A 85 1.20 -19.18 13.58
N LEU A 86 1.06 -18.44 12.48
CA LEU A 86 0.51 -18.97 11.22
C LEU A 86 1.34 -20.14 10.71
N ILE A 87 2.67 -20.06 10.83
CA ILE A 87 3.58 -21.13 10.44
C ILE A 87 3.42 -22.37 11.31
N ASN A 88 3.40 -22.18 12.62
CA ASN A 88 3.38 -23.28 13.57
C ASN A 88 2.03 -24.02 13.60
N THR A 89 0.94 -23.35 13.22
CA THR A 89 -0.41 -23.92 13.32
C THR A 89 -1.02 -24.33 11.99
N GLY A 90 -0.41 -23.97 10.86
CA GLY A 90 -0.96 -24.19 9.52
C GLY A 90 -2.29 -23.47 9.28
N LYS A 91 -2.67 -22.51 10.13
CA LYS A 91 -3.98 -21.82 10.11
C LYS A 91 -4.06 -20.64 9.15
N SER A 92 -3.06 -20.43 8.28
CA SER A 92 -3.15 -19.30 7.35
C SER A 92 -4.23 -19.59 6.31
N SER A 93 -5.23 -18.71 6.21
CA SER A 93 -6.15 -18.62 5.06
C SER A 93 -5.44 -18.20 3.76
N HIS A 94 -4.14 -17.91 3.84
CA HIS A 94 -3.36 -17.37 2.75
C HIS A 94 -2.90 -18.46 1.79
N SER A 95 -3.24 -18.25 0.53
CA SER A 95 -2.76 -19.03 -0.61
C SER A 95 -1.23 -19.05 -0.77
N TYR A 96 -0.51 -18.23 0.00
CA TYR A 96 0.95 -18.16 0.10
C TYR A 96 1.58 -19.28 0.94
N PHE A 97 0.82 -19.96 1.79
CA PHE A 97 1.30 -21.14 2.53
C PHE A 97 1.65 -22.33 1.62
N LYS A 98 1.30 -22.25 0.33
CA LYS A 98 1.67 -23.21 -0.72
C LYS A 98 3.11 -23.03 -1.24
N PHE A 99 3.82 -21.98 -0.84
CA PHE A 99 5.21 -21.76 -1.25
C PHE A 99 6.20 -22.42 -0.28
N PRO A 100 7.35 -22.91 -0.79
CA PRO A 100 8.30 -23.68 0.01
C PRO A 100 8.96 -22.90 1.16
N HIS A 101 8.85 -21.56 1.19
CA HIS A 101 9.38 -20.70 2.25
C HIS A 101 8.41 -19.55 2.58
N PRO A 102 7.38 -19.78 3.42
CA PRO A 102 6.41 -18.77 3.81
C PRO A 102 7.00 -17.79 4.83
N THR A 103 7.97 -16.99 4.41
CA THR A 103 8.51 -15.88 5.21
C THR A 103 7.81 -14.58 4.81
N HIS A 104 7.48 -13.74 5.79
CA HIS A 104 6.86 -12.43 5.59
C HIS A 104 5.45 -12.42 4.97
N LEU A 105 4.59 -13.36 5.37
CA LEU A 105 3.24 -13.49 4.80
C LEU A 105 2.38 -12.25 5.07
N LEU A 106 2.43 -11.76 6.31
CA LEU A 106 1.66 -10.61 6.76
C LEU A 106 2.10 -9.31 6.11
N GLU A 107 3.34 -9.23 5.62
CA GLU A 107 3.89 -8.06 4.94
C GLU A 107 3.60 -8.06 3.43
N GLN A 108 3.29 -9.23 2.84
CA GLN A 108 2.99 -9.37 1.41
C GLN A 108 1.50 -9.23 1.08
N GLU A 109 0.63 -9.67 2.00
CA GLU A 109 -0.83 -9.58 1.82
C GLU A 109 -1.34 -8.15 1.63
N PRO A 110 -0.95 -7.17 2.46
CA PRO A 110 -1.55 -5.85 2.42
C PRO A 110 -1.17 -5.10 1.14
N ILE A 111 0.03 -5.39 0.61
CA ILE A 111 0.49 -4.95 -0.71
C ILE A 111 -0.42 -5.51 -1.82
N THR A 112 -0.69 -6.82 -1.78
CA THR A 112 -1.50 -7.52 -2.78
C THR A 112 -2.94 -7.05 -2.74
N LEU A 113 -3.54 -6.97 -1.55
CA LEU A 113 -4.89 -6.49 -1.35
C LEU A 113 -5.01 -5.01 -1.76
N GLY A 114 -4.11 -4.15 -1.28
CA GLY A 114 -4.09 -2.73 -1.62
C GLY A 114 -4.07 -2.51 -3.13
N TYR A 115 -3.33 -3.35 -3.87
CA TYR A 115 -3.32 -3.36 -5.32
C TYR A 115 -4.65 -3.83 -5.93
N THR A 116 -5.22 -4.94 -5.47
CA THR A 116 -6.51 -5.45 -5.96
C THR A 116 -7.62 -4.42 -5.77
N LEU A 117 -7.58 -3.65 -4.68
CA LEU A 117 -8.53 -2.56 -4.43
C LEU A 117 -8.37 -1.38 -5.42
N LEU A 118 -7.18 -1.18 -5.99
CA LEU A 118 -6.93 -0.18 -7.05
C LEU A 118 -7.42 -0.62 -8.43
N VAL A 119 -7.66 -1.93 -8.64
CA VAL A 119 -8.21 -2.44 -9.89
C VAL A 119 -9.70 -2.06 -9.97
N PRO A 120 -10.16 -1.43 -11.07
CA PRO A 120 -11.56 -1.11 -11.29
C PRO A 120 -12.46 -2.32 -11.13
N SER A 121 -13.58 -2.15 -10.44
CA SER A 121 -14.80 -2.85 -10.86
C SER A 121 -15.37 -2.14 -12.10
N ALA A 122 -16.33 -2.73 -12.80
CA ALA A 122 -17.00 -2.11 -13.96
C ALA A 122 -17.56 -0.68 -13.69
N ALA A 123 -17.66 -0.27 -12.41
CA ALA A 123 -18.20 1.02 -11.98
C ALA A 123 -17.17 2.05 -11.46
N THR A 124 -15.87 1.73 -11.35
CA THR A 124 -14.90 2.61 -10.66
C THR A 124 -13.68 2.96 -11.52
N LYS A 125 -13.31 4.24 -11.60
CA LYS A 125 -12.05 4.67 -12.24
C LYS A 125 -10.86 4.31 -11.34
N ARG A 126 -9.68 4.10 -11.93
CA ARG A 126 -8.45 3.82 -11.17
C ARG A 126 -7.98 5.08 -10.42
N LEU A 127 -7.66 4.94 -9.14
CA LEU A 127 -7.21 6.06 -8.29
C LEU A 127 -5.98 6.80 -8.84
N PHE A 128 -5.03 6.05 -9.42
CA PHE A 128 -3.78 6.59 -9.96
C PHE A 128 -3.72 6.50 -11.50
N SER A 129 -4.88 6.55 -12.20
CA SER A 129 -4.93 6.43 -13.66
C SER A 129 -4.10 7.47 -14.42
N ASN A 130 -3.87 8.62 -13.79
CA ASN A 130 -3.31 9.81 -14.41
C ASN A 130 -1.80 9.96 -14.19
N LEU A 131 -1.19 9.11 -13.34
CA LEU A 131 0.25 9.11 -13.15
C LEU A 131 0.94 8.56 -14.40
N LYS A 132 1.78 9.37 -15.05
CA LYS A 132 2.52 8.95 -16.24
C LYS A 132 3.74 8.13 -15.83
N ARG A 133 4.05 7.07 -16.58
CA ARG A 133 5.28 6.24 -16.39
C ARG A 133 6.58 7.04 -16.23
N SER A 134 6.66 8.24 -16.83
CA SER A 134 7.82 9.15 -16.74
C SER A 134 7.98 9.84 -15.39
N GLU A 135 6.89 10.06 -14.66
CA GLU A 135 6.90 10.75 -13.35
C GLU A 135 7.49 9.87 -12.24
N PHE A 136 7.59 8.57 -12.51
CA PHE A 136 8.13 7.58 -11.60
C PHE A 136 9.60 7.20 -11.87
N ARG A 137 10.22 7.84 -12.87
CA ARG A 137 11.65 7.68 -13.12
C ARG A 137 12.37 8.73 -12.28
N ASP A 138 12.54 8.42 -11.00
CA ASP A 138 13.24 9.29 -10.08
C ASP A 138 14.65 9.64 -10.61
N LYS A 139 15.00 10.92 -10.51
CA LYS A 139 16.31 11.48 -10.88
C LYS A 139 17.32 11.36 -9.72
N SER A 140 16.97 10.74 -8.60
CA SER A 140 17.89 10.50 -7.49
C SER A 140 18.90 9.37 -7.81
N LYS A 141 19.92 9.71 -8.59
CA LYS A 141 21.20 8.98 -8.59
C LYS A 141 21.90 9.22 -7.26
N SER A 142 21.44 8.63 -6.15
CA SER A 142 22.25 8.56 -4.93
C SER A 142 22.17 7.17 -4.28
N SER A 143 23.37 6.65 -4.04
CA SER A 143 23.69 5.25 -3.80
C SER A 143 23.03 4.65 -2.55
N SER A 144 22.12 3.69 -2.74
CA SER A 144 21.82 2.54 -1.87
C SER A 144 20.53 1.88 -2.39
N SER A 145 20.71 1.00 -3.38
CA SER A 145 19.73 0.78 -4.45
C SER A 145 18.95 -0.54 -4.39
N VAL A 146 18.83 -1.20 -3.23
CA VAL A 146 18.25 -2.57 -3.20
C VAL A 146 16.94 -2.67 -2.42
N HIS A 147 16.60 -1.74 -1.51
CA HIS A 147 15.39 -1.85 -0.68
C HIS A 147 14.36 -0.73 -0.89
N ARG A 148 14.68 0.28 -1.71
CA ARG A 148 13.88 1.51 -1.83
C ARG A 148 12.67 1.47 -2.78
N ASN A 149 12.47 0.39 -3.55
CA ASN A 149 11.55 0.46 -4.68
C ASN A 149 10.25 -0.35 -4.59
N LYS A 150 9.95 -1.14 -3.56
CA LYS A 150 8.74 -1.99 -3.63
C LYS A 150 7.40 -1.24 -3.68
N PHE A 151 7.29 -0.08 -3.03
CA PHE A 151 6.04 0.70 -2.94
C PHE A 151 5.88 1.73 -4.06
N VAL A 152 6.96 2.41 -4.46
CA VAL A 152 6.98 3.15 -5.74
C VAL A 152 6.70 2.16 -6.88
N ASP A 153 7.21 0.93 -6.78
CA ASP A 153 6.87 -0.14 -7.72
C ASP A 153 5.39 -0.58 -7.66
N LEU A 154 4.75 -0.50 -6.49
CA LEU A 154 3.32 -0.80 -6.32
C LEU A 154 2.44 0.24 -7.01
N LEU A 155 2.79 1.52 -6.86
CA LEU A 155 2.12 2.63 -7.56
C LEU A 155 2.44 2.68 -9.06
N THR A 156 3.59 2.14 -9.48
CA THR A 156 4.04 2.09 -10.89
C THR A 156 3.73 0.79 -11.62
N PHE A 157 3.09 -0.18 -10.97
CA PHE A 157 2.81 -1.49 -11.55
C PHE A 157 4.07 -2.31 -11.92
N ARG A 158 5.20 -2.11 -11.23
CA ARG A 158 6.48 -2.82 -11.48
C ARG A 158 6.68 -4.09 -10.66
N THR A 159 6.11 -4.21 -9.46
CA THR A 159 6.31 -5.37 -8.55
C THR A 159 5.25 -6.46 -8.64
N VAL A 160 4.18 -6.23 -9.39
CA VAL A 160 3.12 -7.23 -9.60
C VAL A 160 3.60 -8.20 -10.68
N GLY A 161 4.52 -9.09 -10.31
CA GLY A 161 4.95 -10.19 -11.17
C GLY A 161 3.75 -11.04 -11.60
N PRO A 162 3.88 -11.86 -12.66
CA PRO A 162 2.80 -12.70 -13.18
C PRO A 162 2.09 -13.55 -12.10
N ALA A 163 2.75 -13.87 -11.00
CA ALA A 163 2.20 -14.59 -9.85
C ALA A 163 1.05 -13.88 -9.11
N VAL A 164 0.99 -12.55 -9.13
CA VAL A 164 -0.11 -11.76 -8.53
C VAL A 164 -1.22 -11.49 -9.57
N ARG A 165 -0.87 -11.42 -10.87
CA ARG A 165 -1.84 -11.30 -11.98
C ARG A 165 -2.77 -12.50 -12.09
N CYS A 166 -2.28 -13.71 -11.80
CA CYS A 166 -3.05 -14.95 -11.95
C CYS A 166 -4.12 -15.23 -10.87
N ARG A 167 -4.35 -14.37 -9.86
CA ARG A 167 -5.17 -14.76 -8.68
C ARG A 167 -6.52 -14.07 -8.52
N TYR A 168 -6.90 -13.14 -9.38
CA TYR A 168 -8.22 -12.48 -9.31
C TYR A 168 -8.93 -12.39 -10.67
N GLU A 169 -8.50 -13.18 -11.66
CA GLU A 169 -9.34 -13.53 -12.83
C GLU A 169 -10.16 -14.78 -12.45
N TYR A 170 -11.26 -14.58 -11.71
CA TYR A 170 -12.39 -15.50 -11.60
C TYR A 170 -13.67 -14.70 -11.47
#